data_AF-A0A5E4IJ08-F1
#
_entry.id   AF-A0A5E4IJ08-F1
#
_cell.length_a   1.000
_cell.length_b   1.000
_cell.length_c   1.000
_cell.angle_alpha   90.00
_cell.angle_beta   90.00
_cell.angle_gamma   90.00
#
_symmetry.space_group_name_H-M   'P 1'
#
loop_
_entity.id
_entity.type
_entity.pdbx_description
1 polymer ?
#
loop_
_entity_poly.entity_id
_entity_poly.type
_entity_poly.pdbx_seq_one_letter_code
_entity_poly.pdbx_strand_id
1 'polypeptide(L)'
;MISENHQNGISLRNSSANTVQGNTVDRNFQTGIWLNESNENEIFENTVSNNPAGALLVNSRNNRVYHNNFLNNAEQAEDRNGLNKWDSGNGTGGNYWSDRKVVGNPSNGAPKVIKGSMTNDNNPYQNENGWTLSGSAVKAAPGRSIKS
;
A
#
# COMPACT_ATOMS: atom_id res chain seq x y z
N MET A 1 -1.11 -6.43 14.35
CA MET A 1 -1.12 -4.95 14.47
C MET A 1 0.30 -4.54 14.82
N ILE A 2 0.88 -3.59 14.11
CA ILE A 2 2.26 -3.12 14.24
C ILE A 2 2.19 -1.62 14.47
N SER A 3 2.39 -1.18 15.72
CA SER A 3 2.11 0.20 16.11
C SER A 3 3.04 0.70 17.21
N GLU A 4 3.14 2.03 17.33
CA GLU A 4 3.90 2.73 18.38
C GLU A 4 5.38 2.37 18.43
N ASN A 5 5.94 1.91 17.31
CA ASN A 5 7.38 1.66 17.22
C ASN A 5 8.14 2.99 17.21
N HIS A 6 9.24 3.03 17.94
CA HIS A 6 10.13 4.21 18.04
C HIS A 6 10.86 4.54 16.73
N GLN A 7 10.66 3.74 15.67
CA GLN A 7 11.24 3.92 14.34
C GLN A 7 10.20 3.58 13.26
N ASN A 8 10.43 2.52 12.47
CA ASN A 8 9.53 2.07 11.41
C ASN A 8 8.60 0.94 11.91
N GLY A 9 7.46 0.75 11.27
CA GLY A 9 6.58 -0.39 11.52
C GLY A 9 7.14 -1.69 10.93
N ILE A 10 7.15 -1.78 9.59
CA ILE A 10 7.73 -2.91 8.84
C ILE A 10 8.99 -2.42 8.13
N SER A 11 10.10 -3.15 8.29
CA SER A 11 11.38 -2.82 7.64
C SER A 11 11.91 -4.00 6.83
N LEU A 12 12.16 -3.79 5.54
CA LEU A 12 12.93 -4.69 4.68
C LEU A 12 14.24 -4.01 4.27
N ARG A 13 15.36 -4.64 4.59
CA ARG A 13 16.70 -4.14 4.27
C ARG A 13 17.50 -5.23 3.58
N ASN A 14 18.03 -4.94 2.39
CA ASN A 14 18.79 -5.90 1.57
C ASN A 14 18.04 -7.23 1.40
N SER A 15 16.71 -7.15 1.25
CA SER A 15 15.82 -8.30 1.27
C SER A 15 14.96 -8.29 0.02
N SER A 16 15.06 -9.36 -0.77
CA SER A 16 14.35 -9.47 -2.05
C SER A 16 13.36 -10.61 -2.06
N ALA A 17 12.34 -10.54 -2.94
CA ALA A 17 11.35 -11.60 -3.15
C ALA A 17 10.54 -11.99 -1.90
N ASN A 18 10.18 -11.01 -1.08
CA ASN A 18 9.31 -11.20 0.09
C ASN A 18 7.87 -10.80 -0.18
N THR A 19 6.96 -11.29 0.65
CA THR A 19 5.55 -10.89 0.67
C THR A 19 5.22 -10.19 1.98
N VAL A 20 4.69 -8.96 1.88
CA VAL A 20 4.16 -8.18 3.01
C VAL A 20 2.66 -8.02 2.78
N GLN A 21 1.87 -8.84 3.45
CA GLN A 21 0.43 -8.92 3.23
C GLN A 21 -0.39 -8.85 4.51
N GLY A 22 -1.55 -8.19 4.46
CA GLY A 22 -2.59 -8.32 5.50
C GLY A 22 -2.22 -7.65 6.83
N ASN A 23 -1.26 -6.71 6.84
CA ASN A 23 -0.81 -6.06 8.06
C ASN A 23 -1.58 -4.77 8.34
N THR A 24 -1.82 -4.50 9.62
CA THR A 24 -2.25 -3.18 10.10
C THR A 24 -1.05 -2.48 10.73
N VAL A 25 -0.60 -1.38 10.12
CA VAL A 25 0.59 -0.61 10.51
C VAL A 25 0.17 0.82 10.87
N ASP A 26 0.21 1.16 12.16
CA ASP A 26 -0.43 2.38 12.68
C ASP A 26 0.47 3.16 13.65
N ARG A 27 0.50 4.50 13.55
CA ARG A 27 1.19 5.38 14.53
C ARG A 27 2.64 4.99 14.84
N ASN A 28 3.46 4.72 13.84
CA ASN A 28 4.90 4.53 14.02
C ASN A 28 5.62 5.87 13.91
N PHE A 29 6.77 5.99 14.58
CA PHE A 29 7.45 7.27 14.76
C PHE A 29 8.06 7.85 13.47
N GLN A 30 8.42 7.02 12.49
CA GLN A 30 9.01 7.47 11.22
C GLN A 30 8.21 7.01 10.01
N THR A 31 8.26 5.71 9.70
CA THR A 31 7.65 5.15 8.49
C THR A 31 6.76 3.96 8.84
N GLY A 32 5.61 3.82 8.19
CA GLY A 32 4.81 2.60 8.26
C GLY A 32 5.58 1.41 7.66
N ILE A 33 5.75 1.40 6.34
CA ILE A 33 6.48 0.37 5.60
C ILE A 33 7.74 0.98 4.97
N TRP A 34 8.91 0.49 5.36
CA TRP A 34 10.20 0.96 4.85
C TRP A 34 10.96 -0.14 4.12
N LEU A 35 11.39 0.15 2.90
CA LEU A 35 12.25 -0.70 2.08
C LEU A 35 13.54 0.05 1.76
N ASN A 36 14.68 -0.62 1.95
CA ASN A 36 15.97 -0.12 1.52
C ASN A 36 16.76 -1.21 0.81
N GLU A 37 17.24 -0.91 -0.40
CA GLU A 37 18.01 -1.85 -1.24
C GLU A 37 17.32 -3.23 -1.36
N SER A 38 15.99 -3.23 -1.48
CA SER A 38 15.14 -4.42 -1.38
C SER A 38 14.28 -4.54 -2.63
N ASN A 39 14.41 -5.65 -3.36
CA ASN A 39 13.86 -5.75 -4.72
C ASN A 39 12.80 -6.84 -4.84
N GLU A 40 11.93 -6.73 -5.83
CA GLU A 40 11.01 -7.82 -6.22
C GLU A 40 10.07 -8.27 -5.09
N ASN A 41 9.75 -7.39 -4.15
CA ASN A 41 8.80 -7.68 -3.07
C ASN A 41 7.36 -7.36 -3.51
N GLU A 42 6.40 -8.09 -2.93
CA GLU A 42 4.97 -7.82 -3.08
C GLU A 42 4.41 -7.27 -1.77
N ILE A 43 3.76 -6.10 -1.85
CA ILE A 43 3.19 -5.39 -0.70
C ILE A 43 1.72 -5.11 -0.99
N PHE A 44 0.81 -5.88 -0.38
CA PHE A 44 -0.61 -5.79 -0.68
C PHE A 44 -1.53 -6.12 0.49
N GLU A 45 -2.79 -5.67 0.43
CA GLU A 45 -3.79 -5.87 1.50
C GLU A 45 -3.36 -5.35 2.88
N ASN A 46 -2.44 -4.37 2.93
CA ASN A 46 -2.06 -3.73 4.18
C ASN A 46 -2.91 -2.48 4.42
N THR A 47 -3.19 -2.20 5.69
CA THR A 47 -3.72 -0.90 6.12
C THR A 47 -2.62 -0.15 6.84
N VAL A 48 -2.18 0.97 6.27
CA VAL A 48 -1.07 1.78 6.75
C VAL A 48 -1.58 3.16 7.11
N SER A 49 -1.57 3.49 8.39
CA SER A 49 -2.26 4.68 8.90
C SER A 49 -1.51 5.51 9.93
N ASN A 50 -1.75 6.83 9.92
CA ASN A 50 -1.26 7.75 10.95
C ASN A 50 0.27 7.71 11.18
N ASN A 51 1.07 7.43 10.14
CA ASN A 51 2.53 7.49 10.19
C ASN A 51 3.02 8.79 9.52
N PRO A 52 4.20 9.32 9.88
CA PRO A 52 4.79 10.45 9.15
C PRO A 52 5.01 10.14 7.66
N ALA A 53 5.50 8.94 7.34
CA ALA A 53 5.48 8.39 5.98
C ALA A 53 4.74 7.04 5.97
N GLY A 54 3.77 6.85 5.08
CA GLY A 54 3.03 5.59 4.94
C GLY A 54 3.95 4.48 4.41
N ALA A 55 4.43 4.63 3.18
CA ALA A 55 5.46 3.77 2.60
C ALA A 55 6.66 4.59 2.09
N LEU A 56 7.88 4.14 2.38
CA LEU A 56 9.11 4.72 1.86
C LEU A 56 10.00 3.62 1.26
N LEU A 57 10.14 3.64 -0.06
CA LEU A 57 11.00 2.73 -0.81
C LEU A 57 12.25 3.49 -1.25
N VAL A 58 13.44 3.02 -0.85
CA VAL A 58 14.73 3.68 -1.17
C VAL A 58 15.65 2.71 -1.88
N ASN A 59 16.19 3.10 -3.03
CA ASN A 59 17.11 2.30 -3.85
C ASN A 59 16.58 0.86 -4.09
N SER A 60 15.27 0.73 -4.19
CA SER A 60 14.52 -0.53 -4.22
C SER A 60 13.76 -0.60 -5.54
N ARG A 61 13.80 -1.72 -6.25
CA ARG A 61 13.28 -1.85 -7.62
C ARG A 61 12.38 -3.06 -7.79
N ASN A 62 11.53 -3.01 -8.81
CA ASN A 62 10.63 -4.10 -9.20
C ASN A 62 9.68 -4.57 -8.08
N ASN A 63 9.47 -3.76 -7.04
CA ASN A 63 8.46 -4.06 -6.03
C ASN A 63 7.07 -3.70 -6.58
N ARG A 64 6.04 -4.45 -6.16
CA ARG A 64 4.65 -4.18 -6.50
C ARG A 64 3.88 -3.82 -5.24
N VAL A 65 3.29 -2.63 -5.23
CA VAL A 65 2.49 -2.09 -4.14
C VAL A 65 1.07 -1.86 -4.64
N TYR A 66 0.12 -2.70 -4.26
CA TYR A 66 -1.26 -2.66 -4.73
C TYR A 66 -2.21 -3.16 -3.65
N HIS A 67 -3.49 -2.83 -3.71
CA HIS A 67 -4.51 -3.25 -2.73
C HIS A 67 -4.16 -2.86 -1.29
N ASN A 68 -3.48 -1.75 -1.06
CA ASN A 68 -3.27 -1.23 0.29
C ASN A 68 -4.21 -0.05 0.57
N ASN A 69 -4.55 0.15 1.84
CA ASN A 69 -5.21 1.36 2.33
C ASN A 69 -4.16 2.28 2.98
N PHE A 70 -3.84 3.40 2.34
CA PHE A 70 -2.97 4.44 2.89
C PHE A 70 -3.83 5.57 3.50
N LEU A 71 -3.87 5.65 4.83
CA LEU A 71 -4.85 6.45 5.56
C LEU A 71 -4.17 7.48 6.49
N ASN A 72 -4.40 8.76 6.23
CA ASN A 72 -3.99 9.85 7.13
C ASN A 72 -2.51 9.83 7.52
N ASN A 73 -1.64 9.33 6.63
CA ASN A 73 -0.19 9.51 6.80
C ASN A 73 0.17 10.94 6.36
N ALA A 74 1.19 11.55 6.98
CA ALA A 74 1.57 12.92 6.62
C ALA A 74 2.11 12.98 5.18
N GLU A 75 2.90 11.97 4.79
CA GLU A 75 3.19 11.62 3.40
C GLU A 75 2.68 10.19 3.16
N GLN A 76 1.83 9.99 2.16
CA GLN A 76 1.24 8.66 1.94
C GLN A 76 2.26 7.65 1.42
N ALA A 77 3.08 8.06 0.45
CA ALA A 77 4.08 7.20 -0.16
C ALA A 77 5.19 8.01 -0.84
N GLU A 78 6.41 7.51 -0.72
CA GLU A 78 7.58 8.03 -1.41
C GLU A 78 8.45 6.87 -1.94
N ASP A 79 8.96 7.04 -3.16
CA ASP A 79 9.73 6.04 -3.89
C ASP A 79 10.99 6.71 -4.46
N ARG A 80 12.11 6.58 -3.74
CA ARG A 80 13.37 7.26 -4.07
C ARG A 80 14.28 6.34 -4.86
N ASN A 81 14.57 6.73 -6.10
CA ASN A 81 15.48 6.04 -7.01
C ASN A 81 15.04 4.59 -7.33
N GLY A 82 13.73 4.35 -7.31
CA GLY A 82 13.11 3.07 -7.65
C GLY A 82 12.35 3.11 -8.97
N LEU A 83 12.19 1.92 -9.56
CA LEU A 83 11.28 1.66 -10.69
C LEU A 83 10.21 0.67 -10.19
N ASN A 84 9.52 1.03 -9.11
CA ASN A 84 8.50 0.19 -8.51
C ASN A 84 7.16 0.40 -9.22
N LYS A 85 6.21 -0.51 -9.00
CA LYS A 85 4.84 -0.38 -9.50
C LYS A 85 3.91 -0.14 -8.32
N TRP A 86 3.08 0.88 -8.43
CA TRP A 86 2.09 1.27 -7.40
C TRP A 86 0.66 0.89 -7.80
N ASP A 87 0.53 0.02 -8.79
CA ASP A 87 -0.68 -0.68 -9.15
C ASP A 87 -0.34 -2.07 -9.72
N SER A 88 -1.37 -2.91 -9.90
CA SER A 88 -1.26 -4.21 -10.55
C SER A 88 -1.98 -4.22 -11.91
N GLY A 89 -1.99 -3.08 -12.62
CA GLY A 89 -2.61 -2.92 -13.94
C GLY A 89 -4.13 -2.70 -13.90
N ASN A 90 -4.72 -2.33 -15.05
CA ASN A 90 -6.09 -1.82 -15.15
C ASN A 90 -7.18 -2.78 -14.66
N GLY A 91 -6.97 -4.10 -14.76
CA GLY A 91 -7.94 -5.11 -14.32
C GLY A 91 -7.88 -5.41 -12.82
N THR A 92 -6.70 -5.30 -12.22
CA THR A 92 -6.50 -5.58 -10.79
C THR A 92 -6.58 -4.32 -9.95
N GLY A 93 -6.25 -3.14 -10.49
CA GLY A 93 -6.27 -1.87 -9.77
C GLY A 93 -5.01 -1.59 -8.96
N GLY A 94 -5.04 -0.46 -8.24
CA GLY A 94 -3.96 0.03 -7.41
C GLY A 94 -4.29 0.03 -5.92
N ASN A 95 -4.05 1.15 -5.25
CA ASN A 95 -4.25 1.32 -3.81
C ASN A 95 -5.40 2.29 -3.51
N TYR A 96 -5.86 2.30 -2.27
CA TYR A 96 -6.69 3.36 -1.74
C TYR A 96 -5.84 4.40 -1.02
N TRP A 97 -6.13 5.68 -1.26
CA TRP A 97 -5.37 6.81 -0.75
C TRP A 97 -6.33 7.83 -0.12
N SER A 98 -6.25 8.05 1.19
CA SER A 98 -7.20 8.94 1.87
C SER A 98 -7.09 10.42 1.46
N ASP A 99 -5.98 10.81 0.83
CA ASP A 99 -5.72 12.17 0.32
C ASP A 99 -6.17 12.36 -1.13
N ARG A 100 -6.58 11.29 -1.81
CA ARG A 100 -6.90 11.29 -3.25
C ARG A 100 -8.29 10.74 -3.52
N LYS A 101 -9.23 11.65 -3.74
CA LYS A 101 -10.59 11.31 -4.16
C LYS A 101 -10.61 10.95 -5.65
N VAL A 102 -11.18 9.80 -5.97
CA VAL A 102 -11.41 9.29 -7.34
C VAL A 102 -12.79 8.64 -7.45
N VAL A 103 -13.19 8.29 -8.68
CA VAL A 103 -14.45 7.58 -8.96
C VAL A 103 -14.13 6.22 -9.58
N GLY A 104 -14.71 5.15 -9.02
CA GLY A 104 -14.53 3.77 -9.47
C GLY A 104 -13.66 2.91 -8.56
N ASN A 105 -13.88 1.60 -8.63
CA ASN A 105 -13.12 0.57 -7.90
C ASN A 105 -12.67 -0.56 -8.85
N PRO A 106 -11.52 -0.44 -9.52
CA PRO A 106 -10.60 0.70 -9.52
C PRO A 106 -11.10 1.88 -10.36
N SER A 107 -10.50 3.06 -10.17
CA SER A 107 -10.80 4.21 -11.02
C SER A 107 -10.21 4.05 -12.42
N ASN A 108 -10.89 4.61 -13.42
CA ASN A 108 -10.45 4.59 -14.82
C ASN A 108 -9.83 5.95 -15.20
N GLY A 109 -8.51 6.07 -15.16
CA GLY A 109 -7.80 7.25 -15.66
C GLY A 109 -7.67 8.41 -14.67
N ALA A 110 -7.56 8.11 -13.37
CA ALA A 110 -7.32 9.12 -12.33
C ALA A 110 -6.07 8.82 -11.50
N PRO A 111 -4.85 8.86 -12.08
CA PRO A 111 -3.65 8.44 -11.38
C PRO A 111 -3.39 9.19 -10.06
N LYS A 112 -2.76 8.50 -9.11
CA LYS A 112 -2.09 9.08 -7.95
C LYS A 112 -0.59 9.09 -8.23
N VAL A 113 -0.03 10.30 -8.28
CA VAL A 113 1.41 10.49 -8.36
C VAL A 113 2.06 10.09 -7.03
N ILE A 114 3.14 9.34 -7.11
CA ILE A 114 3.95 8.93 -5.97
C ILE A 114 5.19 9.80 -5.91
N LYS A 115 5.45 10.38 -4.74
CA LYS A 115 6.57 11.30 -4.55
C LYS A 115 7.89 10.62 -4.87
N GLY A 116 8.73 11.27 -5.67
CA GLY A 116 10.04 10.74 -6.07
C GLY A 116 10.00 9.61 -7.10
N SER A 117 8.83 9.00 -7.37
CA SER A 117 8.72 7.88 -8.29
C SER A 117 8.70 8.33 -9.74
N MET A 118 9.17 7.45 -10.63
CA MET A 118 8.95 7.54 -12.08
C MET A 118 7.65 6.86 -12.52
N THR A 119 6.97 6.16 -11.61
CA THR A 119 5.68 5.50 -11.87
C THR A 119 4.59 6.10 -10.99
N ASN A 120 3.35 5.80 -11.33
CA ASN A 120 2.17 6.22 -10.58
C ASN A 120 1.37 4.99 -10.19
N ASP A 121 0.47 5.17 -9.23
CA ASP A 121 -0.71 4.32 -9.17
C ASP A 121 -1.70 4.86 -10.20
N ASN A 122 -1.92 4.14 -11.31
CA ASN A 122 -2.78 4.61 -12.40
C ASN A 122 -4.27 4.33 -12.15
N ASN A 123 -4.56 3.41 -11.23
CA ASN A 123 -5.89 2.86 -11.03
C ASN A 123 -6.26 2.85 -9.54
N PRO A 124 -6.17 3.99 -8.83
CA PRO A 124 -6.47 4.03 -7.41
C PRO A 124 -7.95 3.75 -7.15
N TYR A 125 -8.27 3.27 -5.95
CA TYR A 125 -9.62 2.94 -5.53
C TYR A 125 -10.37 4.13 -4.95
N GLN A 126 -11.67 4.23 -5.23
CA GLN A 126 -12.57 5.20 -4.62
C GLN A 126 -12.85 4.90 -3.15
N ASN A 127 -12.90 3.62 -2.78
CA ASN A 127 -13.23 3.17 -1.43
C ASN A 127 -12.07 2.39 -0.81
N GLU A 128 -11.94 2.49 0.52
CA GLU A 128 -11.13 1.55 1.31
C GLU A 128 -11.53 0.11 0.96
N ASN A 129 -10.54 -0.76 0.79
CA ASN A 129 -10.76 -2.15 0.37
C ASN A 129 -11.54 -2.31 -0.95
N GLY A 130 -11.52 -1.31 -1.83
CA GLY A 130 -12.33 -1.29 -3.05
C GLY A 130 -12.11 -2.48 -3.98
N TRP A 131 -10.97 -3.16 -3.90
CA TRP A 131 -10.66 -4.39 -4.65
C TRP A 131 -11.54 -5.60 -4.27
N THR A 132 -12.15 -5.56 -3.08
CA THR A 132 -13.10 -6.59 -2.62
C THR A 132 -14.51 -6.37 -3.16
N LEU A 133 -14.81 -5.15 -3.61
CA LEU A 133 -16.14 -4.75 -4.09
C LEU A 133 -16.36 -5.13 -5.56
N SER A 134 -15.29 -5.22 -6.34
CA SER A 134 -15.32 -5.64 -7.75
C SER A 134 -15.70 -7.13 -7.96
N GLY A 135 -15.98 -7.89 -6.90
CA GLY A 135 -16.39 -9.30 -6.95
C GLY A 135 -17.71 -9.66 -6.24
N SER A 136 -18.47 -8.70 -5.70
CA SER A 136 -19.67 -9.02 -4.89
C SER A 136 -20.98 -9.00 -5.69
N ALA A 137 -21.11 -9.95 -6.60
CA ALA A 137 -22.33 -10.75 -6.66
C ALA A 137 -21.97 -12.16 -6.17
N VAL A 138 -21.99 -12.39 -4.85
CA VAL A 138 -22.46 -13.61 -4.14
C VAL A 138 -22.23 -13.41 -2.63
N LYS A 139 -23.29 -13.63 -1.84
CA LYS A 139 -23.31 -13.69 -0.37
C LYS A 139 -22.38 -14.79 0.17
N ALA A 140 -21.64 -14.51 1.25
CA ALA A 140 -21.40 -15.48 2.33
C ALA A 140 -21.03 -14.78 3.65
N ALA A 141 -21.54 -15.36 4.74
CA ALA A 141 -21.67 -14.87 6.12
C ALA A 141 -20.33 -14.64 6.88
N PRO A 142 -20.33 -13.97 8.06
CA PRO A 142 -19.10 -13.61 8.75
C PRO A 142 -18.45 -14.85 9.38
N GLY A 143 -17.28 -15.22 8.85
CA GLY A 143 -16.38 -16.17 9.48
C GLY A 143 -15.72 -15.55 10.71
N ARG A 144 -15.91 -16.19 11.87
CA ARG A 144 -15.22 -15.91 13.13
C ARG A 144 -13.70 -15.90 12.90
N SER A 145 -13.03 -14.78 13.19
CA SER A 145 -11.58 -14.75 13.43
C SER A 145 -11.34 -14.95 14.92
N ILE A 146 -10.70 -16.07 15.26
CA ILE A 146 -9.97 -16.22 16.51
C ILE A 146 -8.66 -15.45 16.31
N LYS A 147 -8.42 -14.42 17.12
CA LYS A 147 -7.13 -13.75 17.21
C LYS A 147 -6.38 -14.33 18.40
N SER A 148 -5.16 -14.82 18.15
CA SER A 148 -4.12 -14.97 19.17
C SER A 148 -3.66 -13.60 19.65
#